data_AF-A0A5C6A5Q1-F1
#
_entry.id   AF-A0A5C6A5Q1-F1
#
_cell.length_a   1.000
_cell.length_b   1.000
_cell.length_c   1.000
_cell.angle_alpha   90.00
_cell.angle_beta   90.00
_cell.angle_gamma   90.00
#
_symmetry.space_group_name_H-M   'P 1'
#
loop_
_entity.id
_entity.type
_entity.pdbx_description
1 polymer ?
#
loop_
_entity_poly.entity_id
_entity_poly.type
_entity_poly.pdbx_seq_one_letter_code
_entity_poly.pdbx_strand_id
1 'polypeptide(L)'
;MNNPIFVHATIVTLTCCLSFGCSHHDGVLGVDCCADIPAGAIPAPAGSKVCQWQSAQVNSAIADQTVLYQADFIDRSATLSPAALQRLSRHAQTDLAAVQSWTIEPSGDAAVDTNRLASVLHELAIRGIHSPDVQLAFPAALGLSGPQAERAASALGNTRNSNAGIGAPISRPSGIGGTGLTGGFR
;
A
#
# COMPACT_ATOMS: atom_id res chain seq x y z
N MET A 1 -25.37 17.32 -67.78
CA MET A 1 -24.53 18.53 -67.81
C MET A 1 -23.18 18.15 -67.20
N ASN A 2 -22.21 17.94 -68.09
CA ASN A 2 -20.81 17.67 -67.78
C ASN A 2 -20.09 19.01 -67.57
N ASN A 3 -19.29 19.17 -66.52
CA ASN A 3 -17.82 19.10 -66.61
C ASN A 3 -17.10 19.52 -65.29
N PRO A 4 -15.85 19.06 -65.12
CA PRO A 4 -15.14 18.89 -63.84
C PRO A 4 -14.09 19.99 -63.62
N ILE A 5 -13.39 20.02 -62.47
CA ILE A 5 -12.04 20.60 -62.38
C ILE A 5 -11.28 20.13 -61.11
N PHE A 6 -10.16 19.45 -61.38
CA PHE A 6 -8.85 19.45 -60.71
C PHE A 6 -8.62 18.78 -59.33
N VAL A 7 -8.22 17.51 -59.45
CA VAL A 7 -6.98 16.90 -58.92
C VAL A 7 -5.96 17.90 -58.35
N HIS A 8 -5.57 17.72 -57.09
CA HIS A 8 -4.17 17.84 -56.64
C HIS A 8 -3.84 16.66 -55.72
N ALA A 9 -3.13 15.70 -56.31
CA ALA A 9 -2.42 14.66 -55.60
C ALA A 9 -1.14 15.27 -55.03
N THR A 10 -1.02 15.31 -53.71
CA THR A 10 0.28 15.42 -53.04
C THR A 10 0.42 14.26 -52.07
N ILE A 11 1.13 13.26 -52.59
CA ILE A 11 1.66 12.10 -51.89
C ILE A 11 2.57 12.62 -50.77
N VAL A 12 2.11 12.54 -49.51
CA VAL A 12 3.01 12.69 -48.36
C VAL A 12 3.63 11.33 -48.11
N THR A 13 4.91 11.25 -48.46
CA THR A 13 5.79 10.10 -48.33
C THR A 13 5.78 9.54 -46.92
N LEU A 14 5.33 8.29 -46.83
CA LEU A 14 5.47 7.37 -45.71
C LEU A 14 6.96 7.12 -45.44
N THR A 15 7.55 7.85 -44.51
CA THR A 15 8.92 7.60 -44.02
C THR A 15 8.88 6.44 -43.03
N CYS A 16 9.00 5.23 -43.58
CA CYS A 16 9.22 4.00 -42.83
C CYS A 16 10.74 3.77 -42.64
N CYS A 17 11.11 3.09 -41.54
CA CYS A 17 12.46 2.69 -41.13
C CYS A 17 13.30 3.85 -40.55
N LEU A 18 13.57 3.91 -39.25
CA LEU A 18 14.42 2.98 -38.52
C LEU A 18 13.91 2.76 -37.08
N SER A 19 13.20 1.67 -36.85
CA SER A 19 13.11 1.06 -35.53
C SER A 19 14.49 0.47 -35.21
N PHE A 20 15.34 1.26 -34.55
CA PHE A 20 16.46 0.70 -33.80
C PHE A 20 15.85 -0.15 -32.69
N GLY A 21 15.73 -1.46 -32.94
CA GLY A 21 15.52 -2.43 -31.89
C GLY A 21 16.66 -2.29 -30.91
N CYS A 22 16.38 -1.77 -29.72
CA CYS A 22 17.28 -1.87 -28.58
C CYS A 22 17.29 -3.33 -28.13
N SER A 23 17.88 -4.22 -28.92
CA SER A 23 18.27 -5.56 -28.46
C SER A 23 19.60 -5.41 -27.71
N HIS A 24 19.51 -5.07 -26.42
CA HIS A 24 20.59 -5.31 -25.47
C HIS A 24 20.14 -6.45 -24.56
N HIS A 25 20.38 -7.68 -25.02
CA HIS A 25 20.27 -8.88 -24.21
C HIS A 25 21.68 -9.31 -23.84
N ASP A 26 22.29 -8.60 -22.90
CA ASP A 26 23.44 -9.09 -22.17
C ASP A 26 23.35 -8.49 -20.76
N GLY A 27 22.49 -9.09 -19.93
CA GLY A 27 22.55 -8.85 -18.50
C GLY A 27 23.93 -9.27 -17.97
N VAL A 28 24.47 -8.53 -17.01
CA VAL A 28 25.67 -8.97 -16.29
C VAL A 28 25.35 -10.32 -15.64
N LEU A 29 26.06 -11.38 -16.06
CA LEU A 29 25.85 -12.82 -15.75
C LEU A 29 24.88 -13.61 -16.66
N GLY A 30 24.49 -13.10 -17.82
CA GLY A 30 23.69 -13.87 -18.80
C GLY A 30 22.22 -14.09 -18.41
N VAL A 31 21.72 -13.37 -17.42
CA VAL A 31 20.30 -13.34 -17.08
C VAL A 31 19.62 -12.33 -17.98
N ASP A 32 18.75 -12.81 -18.87
CA ASP A 32 17.89 -11.95 -19.68
C ASP A 32 16.79 -11.36 -18.80
N CYS A 33 17.00 -10.12 -18.33
CA CYS A 33 16.05 -9.36 -17.53
C CYS A 33 14.69 -9.14 -18.22
N CYS A 34 14.61 -9.44 -19.53
CA CYS A 34 13.43 -9.23 -20.36
C CYS A 34 12.77 -10.54 -20.82
N ALA A 35 13.29 -11.71 -20.42
CA ALA A 35 12.74 -13.00 -20.84
C ALA A 35 11.27 -13.21 -20.44
N ASP A 36 10.85 -12.60 -19.32
CA ASP A 36 9.48 -12.70 -18.78
C ASP A 36 8.52 -11.63 -19.34
N ILE A 37 8.99 -10.72 -20.20
CA ILE A 37 8.17 -9.63 -20.75
C ILE A 37 7.70 -10.03 -22.15
N PRO A 38 6.39 -10.25 -22.38
CA PRO A 38 5.90 -10.64 -23.70
C PRO A 38 6.18 -9.55 -24.73
N ALA A 39 6.57 -9.95 -25.94
CA ALA A 39 6.85 -9.03 -27.03
C ALA A 39 5.62 -8.13 -27.30
N GLY A 40 5.83 -6.82 -27.30
CA GLY A 40 4.76 -5.82 -27.47
C GLY A 40 4.10 -5.33 -26.18
N ALA A 41 4.58 -5.74 -25.01
CA ALA A 41 4.12 -5.16 -23.74
C ALA A 41 4.45 -3.66 -23.67
N ILE A 42 3.42 -2.82 -23.54
CA ILE A 42 3.59 -1.39 -23.26
C ILE A 42 3.94 -1.26 -21.77
N PRO A 43 5.06 -0.59 -21.42
CA PRO A 43 5.43 -0.40 -20.02
C PRO A 43 4.33 0.37 -19.29
N ALA A 44 4.06 -0.02 -18.05
CA ALA A 44 3.09 0.68 -17.21
C ALA A 44 3.47 2.16 -17.09
N PRO A 45 2.50 3.09 -17.02
CA PRO A 45 2.80 4.51 -16.91
C PRO A 45 3.64 4.79 -15.66
N ALA A 46 4.49 5.81 -15.75
CA ALA A 46 5.29 6.26 -14.62
C ALA A 46 4.37 6.55 -13.41
N GLY A 47 4.76 6.09 -12.22
CA GLY A 47 3.97 6.24 -11.00
C GLY A 47 2.90 5.18 -10.75
N SER A 48 2.60 4.29 -11.70
CA SER A 48 1.64 3.19 -11.51
C SER A 48 1.95 2.32 -10.28
N LYS A 49 3.22 1.99 -10.04
CA LYS A 49 3.66 1.23 -8.86
C LYS A 49 3.54 2.02 -7.55
N VAL A 50 3.79 3.32 -7.59
CA VAL A 50 3.62 4.21 -6.41
C VAL A 50 2.15 4.30 -6.04
N CYS A 51 1.27 4.50 -7.03
CA CYS A 51 -0.17 4.52 -6.84
C CYS A 51 -0.67 3.19 -6.27
N GLN A 52 -0.23 2.06 -6.83
CA GLN A 52 -0.57 0.72 -6.33
C GLN A 52 -0.16 0.54 -4.86
N TRP A 53 1.04 0.99 -4.48
CA TRP A 53 1.50 0.92 -3.10
C TRP A 53 0.68 1.81 -2.17
N GLN A 54 0.40 3.05 -2.56
CA GLN A 54 -0.44 3.96 -1.78
C GLN A 54 -1.84 3.39 -1.58
N SER A 55 -2.47 2.85 -2.62
CA SER A 55 -3.78 2.20 -2.52
C SER A 55 -3.75 0.98 -1.60
N ALA A 56 -2.69 0.16 -1.66
CA ALA A 56 -2.53 -0.96 -0.74
C ALA A 56 -2.43 -0.49 0.72
N GLN A 57 -1.63 0.55 1.00
CA GLN A 57 -1.50 1.11 2.35
C GLN A 57 -2.83 1.67 2.87
N VAL A 58 -3.58 2.39 2.04
CA VAL A 58 -4.90 2.93 2.40
C VAL A 58 -5.88 1.79 2.69
N ASN A 59 -5.92 0.76 1.85
CA ASN A 59 -6.81 -0.38 2.06
C ASN A 59 -6.49 -1.14 3.35
N SER A 60 -5.20 -1.34 3.65
CA SER A 60 -4.77 -1.93 4.92
C SER A 60 -5.18 -1.06 6.11
N ALA A 61 -5.01 0.26 6.01
CA ALA A 61 -5.42 1.18 7.08
C ALA A 61 -6.95 1.21 7.29
N ILE A 62 -7.75 1.02 6.23
CA ILE A 62 -9.21 0.90 6.33
C ILE A 62 -9.58 -0.39 7.06
N ALA A 63 -8.96 -1.53 6.70
CA ALA A 63 -9.21 -2.80 7.37
C ALA A 63 -8.83 -2.75 8.86
N ASP A 64 -7.79 -1.98 9.21
CA ASP A 64 -7.33 -1.84 10.59
C ASP A 64 -8.28 -1.06 11.51
N GLN A 65 -9.29 -0.38 10.95
CA GLN A 65 -10.25 0.40 11.74
C GLN A 65 -11.15 -0.48 12.61
N THR A 66 -11.36 -1.74 12.22
CA THR A 66 -12.21 -2.72 12.92
C THR A 66 -11.40 -3.80 13.64
N VAL A 67 -10.09 -3.59 13.78
CA VAL A 67 -9.20 -4.48 14.54
C VAL A 67 -9.11 -4.03 16.00
N LEU A 68 -9.32 -4.98 16.91
CA LEU A 68 -9.09 -4.85 18.34
C LEU A 68 -7.86 -5.65 18.73
N TYR A 69 -6.80 -4.93 19.06
CA TYR A 69 -5.52 -5.48 19.47
C TYR A 69 -5.55 -5.89 20.93
N GLN A 70 -4.57 -6.68 21.38
CA GLN A 70 -4.47 -7.06 22.79
C GLN A 70 -4.38 -5.84 23.73
N ALA A 71 -3.73 -4.76 23.28
CA ALA A 71 -3.60 -3.50 24.02
C ALA A 71 -4.93 -2.72 24.18
N ASP A 72 -5.97 -3.09 23.43
CA ASP A 72 -7.28 -2.47 23.55
C ASP A 72 -8.07 -2.98 24.75
N PHE A 73 -7.61 -4.05 25.38
CA PHE A 73 -8.17 -4.63 26.58
C PHE A 73 -7.36 -4.20 27.80
N ILE A 74 -8.03 -4.08 28.94
CA ILE A 74 -7.37 -3.75 30.21
C ILE A 74 -6.64 -5.00 30.70
N ASP A 75 -5.31 -4.94 30.74
CA ASP A 75 -4.42 -6.02 31.14
C ASP A 75 -4.68 -7.34 30.36
N ARG A 76 -4.95 -8.44 31.08
CA ARG A 76 -5.30 -9.76 30.52
C ARG A 76 -6.80 -10.06 30.60
N SER A 77 -7.62 -9.03 30.79
CA SER A 77 -9.07 -9.20 30.95
C SER A 77 -9.80 -9.17 29.60
N ALA A 78 -11.11 -9.37 29.67
CA ALA A 78 -12.05 -9.16 28.57
C ALA A 78 -12.64 -7.74 28.54
N THR A 79 -12.25 -6.88 29.48
CA THR A 79 -12.78 -5.52 29.59
C THR A 79 -12.09 -4.63 28.58
N LEU A 80 -12.89 -3.97 27.73
CA LEU A 80 -12.37 -2.99 26.78
C LEU A 80 -11.85 -1.74 27.50
N SER A 81 -10.74 -1.20 27.02
CA SER A 81 -10.20 0.07 27.46
C SER A 81 -11.14 1.23 27.08
N PRO A 82 -11.09 2.37 27.80
CA PRO A 82 -11.87 3.55 27.45
C PRO A 82 -11.62 4.04 26.01
N ALA A 83 -10.37 3.93 25.54
CA ALA A 83 -9.99 4.30 24.17
C ALA A 83 -10.65 3.38 23.13
N ALA A 84 -10.67 2.06 23.38
CA ALA A 84 -11.36 1.12 22.52
C ALA A 84 -12.87 1.37 22.49
N LEU A 85 -13.49 1.60 23.65
CA LEU A 85 -14.92 1.95 23.72
C LEU A 85 -15.25 3.23 22.96
N GLN A 86 -14.40 4.25 23.01
CA GLN A 86 -14.57 5.48 22.24
C GLN A 86 -14.46 5.23 20.72
N ARG A 87 -13.53 4.36 20.29
CA ARG A 87 -13.44 3.94 18.88
C ARG A 87 -14.68 3.18 18.44
N LEU A 88 -15.15 2.19 19.22
CA LEU A 88 -16.39 1.47 18.95
C LEU A 88 -17.57 2.43 18.80
N SER A 89 -17.71 3.41 19.70
CA SER A 89 -18.79 4.41 19.61
C SER A 89 -18.68 5.27 18.35
N ARG A 90 -17.47 5.66 17.95
CA ARG A 90 -17.25 6.40 16.70
C ARG A 90 -17.60 5.56 15.48
N HIS A 91 -17.22 4.29 15.48
CA HIS A 91 -17.52 3.35 14.40
C HIS A 91 -18.98 2.93 14.36
N ALA A 92 -19.71 3.00 15.47
CA ALA A 92 -21.16 2.79 15.47
C ALA A 92 -21.93 3.98 14.88
N GLN A 93 -21.35 5.19 14.93
CA GLN A 93 -21.91 6.38 14.27
C GLN A 93 -21.63 6.40 12.76
N THR A 94 -20.71 5.56 12.29
CA THR A 94 -20.47 5.34 10.87
C THR A 94 -21.06 3.98 10.49
N ASP A 95 -21.57 3.79 9.26
CA ASP A 95 -22.06 2.45 8.85
C ASP A 95 -20.92 1.41 8.73
N LEU A 96 -19.68 1.79 9.06
CA LEU A 96 -18.49 0.97 8.97
C LEU A 96 -18.57 -0.26 9.86
N ALA A 97 -19.18 -0.14 11.05
CA ALA A 97 -19.31 -1.25 11.98
C ALA A 97 -20.32 -2.33 11.54
N ALA A 98 -21.23 -2.01 10.62
CA ALA A 98 -22.19 -2.95 10.05
C ALA A 98 -21.70 -3.60 8.75
N VAL A 99 -20.77 -2.94 8.05
CA VAL A 99 -20.27 -3.38 6.74
C VAL A 99 -18.99 -4.20 6.86
N GLN A 100 -18.15 -3.94 7.86
CA GLN A 100 -16.87 -4.63 8.04
C GLN A 100 -16.91 -5.65 9.20
N SER A 101 -16.20 -6.76 9.02
CA SER A 101 -15.96 -7.76 10.05
C SER A 101 -15.00 -7.21 11.10
N TRP A 102 -15.38 -7.28 12.37
CA TRP A 102 -14.49 -6.94 13.48
C TRP A 102 -13.55 -8.09 13.77
N THR A 103 -12.27 -7.79 13.92
CA THR A 103 -11.25 -8.80 14.22
C THR A 103 -10.66 -8.55 15.59
N ILE A 104 -10.66 -9.56 16.45
CA ILE A 104 -10.02 -9.53 17.76
C ILE A 104 -8.73 -10.33 17.70
N GLU A 105 -7.63 -9.72 18.10
CA GLU A 105 -6.33 -10.37 18.19
C GLU A 105 -6.34 -11.44 19.30
N PRO A 106 -5.99 -12.71 19.01
CA PRO A 106 -5.93 -13.77 20.00
C PRO A 106 -4.91 -13.48 21.11
N SER A 107 -5.28 -13.72 22.37
CA SER A 107 -4.37 -13.59 23.53
C SER A 107 -3.45 -14.80 23.72
N GLY A 108 -3.80 -15.93 23.11
CA GLY A 108 -3.19 -17.23 23.39
C GLY A 108 -3.88 -18.03 24.49
N ASP A 109 -4.89 -17.47 25.15
CA ASP A 109 -5.77 -18.17 26.10
C ASP A 109 -7.21 -18.18 25.57
N ALA A 110 -7.70 -19.38 25.21
CA ALA A 110 -9.03 -19.57 24.64
C ALA A 110 -10.17 -19.11 25.57
N ALA A 111 -10.01 -19.22 26.89
CA ALA A 111 -11.01 -18.78 27.84
C ALA A 111 -11.11 -17.24 27.85
N VAL A 112 -9.98 -16.56 27.82
CA VAL A 112 -9.92 -15.09 27.72
C VAL A 112 -10.47 -14.62 26.38
N ASP A 113 -10.10 -15.27 25.28
CA ASP A 113 -10.54 -14.90 23.93
C ASP A 113 -12.06 -15.05 23.75
N THR A 114 -12.65 -16.10 24.31
CA THR A 114 -14.11 -16.29 24.31
C THR A 114 -14.81 -15.17 25.09
N ASN A 115 -14.27 -14.79 26.25
CA ASN A 115 -14.81 -13.70 27.05
C ASN A 115 -14.66 -12.35 26.34
N ARG A 116 -13.54 -12.11 25.65
CA ARG A 116 -13.31 -10.90 24.84
C ARG A 116 -14.32 -10.80 23.71
N LEU A 117 -14.56 -11.89 23.00
CA LEU A 117 -15.56 -11.94 21.93
C LEU A 117 -16.96 -11.62 22.48
N ALA A 118 -17.37 -12.21 23.60
CA ALA A 118 -18.66 -11.92 24.23
C ALA A 118 -18.77 -10.45 24.68
N SER A 119 -17.71 -9.89 25.26
CA SER A 119 -17.63 -8.48 25.68
C SER A 119 -17.78 -7.52 24.50
N VAL A 120 -17.07 -7.77 23.40
CA VAL A 120 -17.16 -6.95 22.17
C VAL A 120 -18.56 -7.05 21.55
N LEU A 121 -19.13 -8.26 21.44
CA LEU A 121 -20.50 -8.43 20.93
C LEU A 121 -21.52 -7.68 21.78
N HIS A 122 -21.38 -7.72 23.12
CA HIS A 122 -22.24 -6.99 24.03
C HIS A 122 -22.15 -5.47 23.82
N GLU A 123 -20.94 -4.94 23.71
CA GLU A 123 -20.71 -3.50 23.52
C GLU A 123 -21.20 -3.00 22.15
N LEU A 124 -21.06 -3.80 21.09
CA LEU A 124 -21.62 -3.49 19.77
C LEU A 124 -23.16 -3.52 19.79
N ALA A 125 -23.75 -4.48 20.49
CA ALA A 125 -25.20 -4.57 20.64
C ALA A 125 -25.79 -3.37 21.40
N ILE A 126 -25.14 -2.91 22.48
CA ILE A 126 -25.53 -1.69 23.21
C ILE A 126 -25.55 -0.46 22.28
N ARG A 127 -24.68 -0.43 21.27
CA ARG A 127 -24.57 0.66 20.30
C ARG A 127 -25.52 0.52 19.11
N GLY A 128 -26.43 -0.44 19.13
CA GLY A 128 -27.46 -0.63 18.09
C GLY A 128 -26.97 -1.40 16.87
N ILE A 129 -25.78 -2.00 16.91
CA ILE A 129 -25.29 -2.86 15.82
C ILE A 129 -25.82 -4.26 16.09
N HIS A 130 -26.83 -4.65 15.32
CA HIS A 130 -27.45 -5.96 15.43
C HIS A 130 -26.76 -6.95 14.48
N SER A 131 -26.35 -8.11 15.00
CA SER A 131 -25.63 -9.15 14.26
C SER A 131 -24.28 -8.72 13.66
N PRO A 132 -23.36 -8.11 14.45
CA PRO A 132 -22.03 -7.82 13.97
C PRO A 132 -21.27 -9.11 13.66
N ASP A 133 -20.50 -9.10 12.56
CA ASP A 133 -19.53 -10.14 12.27
C ASP A 133 -18.26 -9.88 13.09
N VAL A 134 -17.98 -10.73 14.08
CA VAL A 134 -16.82 -10.60 14.99
C VAL A 134 -16.07 -11.92 15.01
N GLN A 135 -14.79 -11.89 14.68
CA GLN A 135 -13.94 -13.07 14.57
C GLN A 135 -12.64 -12.92 15.35
N LEU A 136 -12.10 -14.06 15.80
CA LEU A 136 -10.76 -14.16 16.40
C LEU A 136 -9.77 -14.50 15.29
N ALA A 137 -8.88 -13.56 14.94
CA ALA A 137 -7.87 -13.79 13.92
C ALA A 137 -6.67 -12.86 14.12
N PHE A 138 -5.52 -13.27 13.57
CA PHE A 138 -4.37 -12.39 13.49
C PHE A 138 -4.61 -11.31 12.42
N PRO A 139 -4.46 -10.02 12.75
CA PRO A 139 -4.75 -8.95 11.80
C PRO A 139 -3.78 -8.98 10.62
N ALA A 140 -4.32 -8.89 9.40
CA ALA A 140 -3.53 -8.90 8.17
C ALA A 140 -2.67 -7.63 7.99
N ALA A 141 -2.99 -6.56 8.72
CA ALA A 141 -2.31 -5.27 8.65
C ALA A 141 -1.23 -5.08 9.73
N LEU A 142 -0.77 -6.17 10.36
CA LEU A 142 0.57 -6.19 10.95
C LEU A 142 1.55 -5.80 9.84
N GLY A 143 2.13 -4.60 9.95
CA GLY A 143 2.95 -4.01 8.87
C GLY A 143 4.00 -4.99 8.31
N LEU A 144 4.49 -4.72 7.10
CA LEU A 144 5.47 -5.58 6.43
C LEU A 144 6.59 -5.96 7.41
N SER A 145 6.78 -7.27 7.62
CA SER A 145 7.88 -7.76 8.45
C SER A 145 9.20 -7.15 7.96
N GLY A 146 10.16 -6.86 8.86
CA GLY A 146 11.42 -6.19 8.50
C GLY A 146 12.04 -6.68 7.16
N PRO A 147 12.20 -8.00 6.96
CA PRO A 147 12.73 -8.56 5.71
C PRO A 147 11.85 -8.34 4.45
N GLN A 148 10.54 -8.19 4.63
CA GLN A 148 9.60 -7.84 3.55
C GLN A 148 9.55 -6.33 3.31
N ALA A 149 9.65 -5.52 4.37
CA ALA A 149 9.75 -4.07 4.30
C ALA A 149 11.03 -3.64 3.58
N GLU A 150 12.17 -4.27 3.88
CA GLU A 150 13.45 -4.05 3.20
C GLU A 150 13.40 -4.41 1.71
N ARG A 151 12.77 -5.53 1.35
CA ARG A 151 12.55 -5.90 -0.05
C ARG A 151 11.64 -4.91 -0.77
N ALA A 152 10.55 -4.49 -0.14
CA ALA A 152 9.64 -3.49 -0.70
C ALA A 152 10.33 -2.12 -0.86
N ALA A 153 11.11 -1.69 0.13
CA ALA A 153 11.89 -0.47 0.08
C ALA A 153 13.00 -0.53 -0.99
N SER A 154 13.65 -1.68 -1.15
CA SER A 154 14.67 -1.89 -2.19
C SER A 154 14.05 -1.83 -3.60
N ALA A 155 12.85 -2.36 -3.79
CA ALA A 155 12.13 -2.26 -5.06
C ALA A 155 11.77 -0.80 -5.43
N LEU A 156 11.52 0.07 -4.44
CA LEU A 156 11.33 1.51 -4.66
C LEU A 156 12.67 2.26 -4.87
N GLY A 157 13.71 1.87 -4.12
CA GLY A 157 15.01 2.52 -4.09
C GLY A 157 15.93 2.20 -5.28
N ASN A 158 15.65 1.12 -6.02
CA ASN A 158 16.42 0.73 -7.20
C ASN A 158 16.05 1.50 -8.48
N THR A 159 15.23 2.54 -8.36
CA THR A 159 15.03 3.57 -9.41
C THR A 159 16.27 4.48 -9.52
N ARG A 160 17.46 3.88 -9.66
CA ARG A 160 18.72 4.56 -9.94
C ARG A 160 19.18 4.13 -11.34
N ASN A 161 18.53 4.67 -12.36
CA ASN A 161 19.18 5.20 -13.57
C ASN A 161 18.11 5.53 -14.62
N SER A 162 17.59 6.76 -14.61
CA SER A 162 17.02 7.39 -15.80
C SER A 162 17.07 8.89 -15.57
N ASN A 163 17.95 9.56 -16.31
CA ASN A 163 17.97 11.01 -16.42
C ASN A 163 16.56 11.53 -16.80
N ALA A 164 16.21 12.67 -16.21
CA ALA A 164 15.05 13.54 -16.48
C ALA A 164 13.76 13.26 -15.68
N GLY A 165 13.33 14.27 -14.91
CA GLY A 165 11.93 14.49 -14.57
C GLY A 165 11.62 14.63 -13.08
N ILE A 166 11.69 15.88 -12.61
CA ILE A 166 11.13 16.46 -11.37
C ILE A 166 10.08 15.57 -10.66
N GLY A 167 10.51 14.91 -9.58
CA GLY A 167 9.65 14.24 -8.61
C GLY A 167 10.28 14.40 -7.22
N ALA A 168 9.60 15.13 -6.34
CA ALA A 168 10.12 15.59 -5.05
C ALA A 168 10.62 14.42 -4.15
N PRO A 169 11.69 14.63 -3.35
CA PRO A 169 12.16 13.62 -2.42
C PRO A 169 11.13 13.37 -1.32
N ILE A 170 10.73 12.10 -1.19
CA ILE A 170 10.13 11.58 0.05
C ILE A 170 11.13 11.87 1.17
N SER A 171 10.64 12.54 2.20
CA SER A 171 11.33 13.00 3.40
C SER A 171 12.45 12.06 3.86
N ARG A 172 13.68 12.34 3.43
CA ARG A 172 14.87 11.94 4.17
C ARG A 172 14.92 12.80 5.43
N PRO A 173 15.00 12.25 6.65
CA PRO A 173 15.47 13.05 7.77
C PRO A 173 16.86 13.56 7.39
N SER A 174 17.03 14.87 7.33
CA SER A 174 18.32 15.53 7.13
C SER A 174 19.24 15.23 8.31
N GLY A 175 19.82 14.04 8.32
CA GLY A 175 21.05 13.74 9.04
C GLY A 175 22.21 14.31 8.25
N ILE A 176 22.50 15.58 8.46
CA ILE A 176 23.75 16.20 8.04
C ILE A 176 24.85 15.63 8.95
N GLY A 177 25.53 14.60 8.47
CA GLY A 177 26.91 14.30 8.83
C GLY A 177 27.75 14.47 7.57
N GLY A 178 28.88 15.16 7.55
CA GLY A 178 29.57 15.94 8.56
C GLY A 178 30.85 16.48 7.93
N THR A 179 31.44 17.52 8.52
CA THR A 179 32.88 17.82 8.38
C THR A 179 33.26 18.91 9.38
N GLY A 180 34.09 18.53 10.36
CA GLY A 180 35.06 19.34 11.11
C GLY A 180 34.65 20.70 11.70
N LEU A 181 34.76 20.84 13.02
CA LEU A 181 35.60 21.85 13.68
C LEU A 181 35.49 21.74 15.22
N THR A 182 36.65 21.49 15.82
CA THR A 182 37.14 21.78 17.18
C THR A 182 36.38 22.77 18.08
N GLY A 183 36.27 22.41 19.36
CA GLY A 183 36.22 23.31 20.54
C GLY A 183 34.81 23.56 21.09
N GLY A 184 34.50 23.51 22.38
CA GLY A 184 35.27 23.37 23.62
C GLY A 184 34.29 23.69 24.77
N PHE A 185 34.44 23.02 25.92
CA PHE A 185 33.60 23.21 27.11
C PHE A 185 33.48 24.67 27.55
N ARG A 186 32.26 25.09 27.91
CA ARG A 186 31.95 25.79 29.18
C ARG A 186 30.49 25.55 29.55
#